data_AF-A0A350XFM1-F1
#
_entry.id   AF-A0A350XFM1-F1
#
_cell.length_a   1.000
_cell.length_b   1.000
_cell.length_c   1.000
_cell.angle_alpha   90.00
_cell.angle_beta   90.00
_cell.angle_gamma   90.00
#
_symmetry.space_group_name_H-M   'P 1'
#
loop_
_entity.id
_entity.type
_entity.pdbx_description
1 polymer ?
#
loop_
_entity_poly.entity_id
_entity_poly.type
_entity_poly.pdbx_seq_one_letter_code
_entity_poly.pdbx_strand_id
1 'polypeptide(L)'
;MTIDSILQPFQHFGVHLGLERIHKLLANLGNPHQQVPVIHVAGTNGKGSVCAYLSAVLTAAGYRVGRYTSPHLIDWNERICINEQAISLTELEQILLQVVGA
;
A
#
# COMPACT_ATOMS: atom_id res chain seq x y z
N MET A 1 3.08 -18.41 -6.59
CA MET A 1 4.05 -17.62 -7.38
C MET A 1 4.67 -16.63 -6.40
N THR A 2 5.96 -16.26 -6.47
CA THR A 2 6.48 -15.29 -5.47
C THR A 2 5.97 -13.90 -5.80
N ILE A 3 5.70 -13.06 -4.78
CA ILE A 3 5.28 -11.66 -5.00
C ILE A 3 6.30 -10.92 -5.89
N ASP A 4 7.59 -11.19 -5.71
CA ASP A 4 8.64 -10.63 -6.56
C ASP A 4 8.47 -10.98 -8.03
N SER A 5 8.11 -12.22 -8.36
CA SER A 5 7.90 -12.62 -9.76
C SER A 5 6.69 -11.92 -10.41
N ILE A 6 5.66 -11.57 -9.63
CA ILE A 6 4.52 -10.78 -10.12
C ILE A 6 4.95 -9.33 -10.39
N LEU A 7 5.81 -8.77 -9.54
CA LEU A 7 6.20 -7.36 -9.59
C LEU A 7 7.40 -7.07 -10.50
N GLN A 8 8.27 -8.06 -10.76
CA GLN A 8 9.49 -7.93 -11.56
C GLN A 8 9.27 -7.25 -12.93
N PRO A 9 8.22 -7.57 -13.71
CA PRO A 9 7.99 -6.92 -15.00
C PRO A 9 7.82 -5.40 -14.91
N PHE A 10 7.38 -4.89 -13.76
CA PHE A 10 7.11 -3.47 -13.53
C PHE A 10 8.32 -2.69 -13.00
N GLN A 11 9.44 -3.36 -12.67
CA GLN A 11 10.64 -2.73 -12.13
C GLN A 11 11.55 -2.08 -13.20
N HIS A 12 11.33 -2.40 -14.49
CA HIS A 12 12.29 -2.12 -15.57
C HIS A 12 12.54 -0.61 -15.83
N PHE A 13 11.60 0.26 -15.49
CA PHE A 13 11.68 1.70 -15.80
C PHE A 13 12.12 2.59 -14.63
N GLY A 14 12.50 2.01 -13.49
CA GLY A 14 12.87 2.80 -12.30
C GLY A 14 11.74 3.74 -11.85
N VAL A 15 12.11 4.89 -11.27
CA VAL A 15 11.14 5.90 -10.80
C VAL A 15 10.75 6.83 -11.95
N HIS A 16 9.61 6.57 -12.58
CA HIS A 16 9.01 7.49 -13.53
C HIS A 16 7.92 8.32 -12.83
N LEU A 17 8.21 9.59 -12.54
CA LEU A 17 7.25 10.50 -11.92
C LEU A 17 6.06 10.81 -12.85
N GLY A 18 4.93 11.25 -12.28
CA GLY A 18 3.68 11.51 -13.00
C GLY A 18 2.51 10.71 -12.42
N LEU A 19 1.28 11.23 -12.56
CA LEU A 19 0.08 10.64 -11.97
C LEU A 19 -0.82 9.96 -13.01
N GLU A 20 -0.54 10.13 -14.30
CA GLU A 20 -1.39 9.71 -15.40
C GLU A 20 -1.59 8.19 -15.43
N ARG A 21 -0.52 7.43 -15.18
CA ARG A 21 -0.58 5.95 -15.18
C ARG A 21 -1.40 5.43 -13.99
N ILE A 22 -1.15 5.97 -12.80
CA ILE A 22 -1.86 5.51 -11.59
C ILE A 22 -3.32 5.95 -11.62
N HIS A 23 -3.65 7.13 -12.14
CA HIS A 23 -5.04 7.56 -12.33
C HIS A 23 -5.81 6.65 -13.30
N LYS A 24 -5.19 6.23 -14.41
CA LYS A 24 -5.81 5.27 -15.34
C LYS A 24 -6.07 3.92 -14.66
N LEU A 25 -5.09 3.38 -13.95
CA LEU A 25 -5.25 2.12 -13.21
C LEU A 25 -6.35 2.22 -12.14
N LEU A 26 -6.36 3.30 -11.35
CA LEU A 26 -7.38 3.51 -10.32
C LEU A 26 -8.78 3.64 -10.92
N ALA A 27 -8.93 4.26 -12.09
CA ALA A 27 -10.21 4.34 -12.79
C ALA A 27 -10.71 2.95 -13.21
N ASN A 28 -9.84 2.08 -13.74
CA ASN A 28 -10.19 0.70 -14.08
C ASN A 28 -10.59 -0.13 -12.84
N LEU A 29 -10.04 0.20 -11.67
CA LEU A 29 -10.34 -0.45 -10.40
C LEU A 29 -11.54 0.17 -9.65
N GLY A 30 -12.28 1.09 -10.26
CA GLY A 30 -13.46 1.71 -9.62
C GLY A 30 -13.11 2.75 -8.55
N ASN A 31 -11.95 3.41 -8.66
CA ASN A 31 -11.48 4.49 -7.80
C ASN A 31 -11.51 4.18 -6.28
N PRO A 32 -10.87 3.10 -5.81
CA PRO A 32 -10.92 2.68 -4.40
C PRO A 32 -10.35 3.72 -3.44
N HIS A 33 -9.39 4.54 -3.90
CA HIS A 33 -8.79 5.64 -3.14
C HIS A 33 -9.79 6.74 -2.72
N GLN A 34 -10.99 6.79 -3.32
CA GLN A 34 -12.05 7.75 -2.99
C GLN A 34 -13.04 7.20 -1.96
N GLN A 35 -12.93 5.92 -1.59
CA GLN A 35 -13.92 5.22 -0.76
C GLN A 35 -13.59 5.25 0.74
N VAL A 36 -12.44 5.82 1.11
CA VAL A 36 -11.97 5.90 2.50
C VAL A 36 -11.35 7.26 2.78
N PRO A 37 -11.49 7.80 4.02
CA PRO A 37 -10.75 8.98 4.43
C PRO A 37 -9.24 8.68 4.49
N VAL A 38 -8.40 9.64 4.08
CA VAL A 38 -6.95 9.46 3.97
C VAL A 38 -6.20 10.53 4.74
N ILE A 39 -5.22 10.10 5.54
CA ILE A 39 -4.17 10.96 6.11
C ILE A 39 -2.91 10.76 5.27
N HIS A 40 -2.46 11.81 4.59
CA HIS A 40 -1.26 11.76 3.75
C HIS A 40 -0.06 12.32 4.52
N VAL A 41 0.96 11.48 4.75
CA VAL A 41 2.19 11.87 5.45
C VAL A 41 3.36 11.97 4.45
N ALA A 42 3.89 13.18 4.27
CA ALA A 42 5.05 13.47 3.42
C ALA A 42 6.19 14.12 4.23
N GLY A 43 7.43 14.02 3.73
CA GLY A 43 8.62 14.60 4.37
C GLY A 43 9.88 13.78 4.12
N THR A 44 11.06 14.32 4.46
CA THR A 44 12.34 13.64 4.24
C THR A 44 12.51 12.47 5.22
N ASN A 45 12.29 12.72 6.51
CA ASN A 45 12.50 11.75 7.60
C ASN A 45 11.23 11.61 8.46
N GLY A 46 11.16 10.54 9.25
CA GLY A 46 10.11 10.35 10.27
C GLY A 46 8.73 9.91 9.76
N LYS A 47 8.49 9.85 8.44
CA LYS A 47 7.20 9.42 7.85
C LYS A 47 6.71 8.07 8.40
N GLY A 48 7.59 7.07 8.42
CA GLY A 48 7.26 5.73 8.93
C GLY A 48 6.85 5.76 10.40
N SER A 49 7.60 6.48 11.24
CA SER A 49 7.29 6.66 12.66
C SER A 49 5.97 7.38 12.87
N VAL A 50 5.71 8.47 12.12
CA VAL A 50 4.45 9.21 12.20
C VAL A 50 3.27 8.33 11.77
N CYS A 51 3.39 7.58 10.66
CA CYS A 51 2.36 6.64 10.24
C CYS A 51 2.10 5.56 11.31
N ALA A 52 3.14 5.03 11.95
CA ALA A 52 3.00 4.04 13.02
C ALA A 52 2.28 4.62 14.25
N TYR A 53 2.65 5.83 14.69
CA TYR A 53 2.00 6.50 15.82
C TYR A 53 0.53 6.78 15.53
N LEU A 54 0.22 7.32 14.35
CA LEU A 54 -1.16 7.57 13.94
C LEU A 54 -1.98 6.28 13.89
N SER A 55 -1.42 5.22 13.30
CA SER A 55 -2.10 3.93 13.19
C SER A 55 -2.39 3.32 14.55
N ALA A 56 -1.42 3.32 15.47
CA ALA A 56 -1.59 2.82 16.83
C ALA A 56 -2.62 3.61 17.63
N VAL A 57 -2.53 4.95 17.62
CA VAL A 57 -3.46 5.83 18.36
C VAL A 57 -4.89 5.70 17.85
N LEU A 58 -5.08 5.74 16.52
CA LEU A 58 -6.42 5.66 15.93
C LEU A 58 -7.03 4.25 16.10
N THR A 59 -6.22 3.19 16.00
CA THR A 59 -6.67 1.82 16.29
C THR A 59 -7.10 1.70 17.76
N ALA A 60 -6.29 2.21 18.70
CA ALA A 60 -6.62 2.22 20.12
C ALA A 60 -7.87 3.04 20.45
N ALA A 61 -8.17 4.07 19.66
CA ALA A 61 -9.40 4.86 19.77
C ALA A 61 -10.64 4.18 19.14
N GLY A 62 -10.51 2.95 18.62
CA GLY A 62 -11.62 2.15 18.10
C GLY A 62 -11.91 2.33 16.61
N TYR A 63 -11.07 3.05 15.86
CA TYR A 63 -11.20 3.13 14.41
C TYR A 63 -10.63 1.88 13.73
N ARG A 64 -11.20 1.52 12.57
CA ARG A 64 -10.57 0.57 11.66
C ARG A 64 -9.57 1.32 10.78
N VAL A 65 -8.29 1.07 10.95
CA VAL A 65 -7.22 1.88 10.36
C VAL A 65 -6.37 1.05 9.41
N GLY A 66 -6.24 1.52 8.17
CA GLY A 66 -5.27 1.01 7.21
C GLY A 66 -3.98 1.82 7.28
N ARG A 67 -2.82 1.16 7.22
CA ARG A 67 -1.50 1.81 7.15
C ARG A 67 -0.73 1.28 5.94
N TYR A 68 -0.20 2.22 5.14
CA TYR A 68 0.76 1.94 4.09
C TYR A 68 2.12 2.54 4.45
N THR A 69 3.19 1.74 4.38
CA THR A 69 4.57 2.17 4.64
C THR A 69 5.55 1.52 3.66
N SER A 70 6.62 2.25 3.30
CA SER A 70 7.70 1.73 2.45
C SER A 70 9.06 2.34 2.82
N PRO A 71 10.18 1.63 2.58
CA PRO A 71 10.26 0.23 2.14
C PRO A 71 9.82 -0.77 3.24
N HIS A 72 9.73 -2.06 2.89
CA HIS A 72 9.64 -3.16 3.87
C HIS A 72 11.06 -3.55 4.32
N LEU A 73 11.18 -4.31 5.42
CA LEU A 73 12.46 -4.85 5.89
C LEU A 73 12.71 -6.28 5.41
N ILE A 74 11.73 -7.18 5.56
CA ILE A 74 11.85 -8.60 5.22
C ILE A 74 10.86 -8.94 4.10
N ASP A 75 9.57 -8.75 4.35
CA ASP A 75 8.50 -9.23 3.47
C ASP A 75 7.61 -8.12 2.92
N TRP A 76 7.08 -8.32 1.72
CA TRP A 76 6.20 -7.36 1.04
C TRP A 76 4.95 -6.98 1.83
N ASN A 77 4.40 -7.92 2.59
CA ASN A 77 3.18 -7.70 3.33
C ASN A 77 3.33 -6.74 4.52
N GLU A 78 4.56 -6.49 4.99
CA GLU A 78 4.83 -5.45 6.01
C GLU A 78 4.40 -4.05 5.57
N ARG A 79 4.27 -3.83 4.26
CA ARG A 79 3.91 -2.51 3.70
C ARG A 79 2.45 -2.16 3.90
N ILE A 80 1.56 -3.13 4.12
CA ILE A 80 0.11 -2.93 4.14
C ILE A 80 -0.46 -3.61 5.38
N CYS A 81 -0.97 -2.81 6.32
CA CYS A 81 -1.56 -3.30 7.55
C CYS A 81 -3.00 -2.78 7.72
N ILE A 82 -3.84 -3.56 8.39
CA ILE A 82 -5.13 -3.12 8.93
C ILE A 82 -5.13 -3.41 10.42
N ASN A 83 -5.41 -2.41 11.26
CA ASN A 83 -5.40 -2.51 12.72
C ASN A 83 -4.11 -3.16 13.25
N GLU A 84 -2.96 -2.67 12.76
CA GLU A 84 -1.62 -3.17 13.08
C GLU A 84 -1.32 -4.62 12.66
N GLN A 85 -2.22 -5.29 11.94
CA GLN A 85 -1.99 -6.61 11.36
C GLN A 85 -1.62 -6.48 9.89
N ALA A 86 -0.45 -6.99 9.51
CA ALA A 86 -0.05 -7.08 8.12
C ALA A 86 -1.03 -7.98 7.34
N ILE A 87 -1.27 -7.63 6.07
CA ILE A 87 -1.98 -8.52 5.14
C ILE A 87 -1.27 -9.88 5.07
N SER A 88 -1.99 -10.98 4.84
CA SER A 88 -1.30 -12.25 4.60
C SER A 88 -0.61 -12.24 3.23
N LEU A 89 0.48 -13.00 3.08
CA LEU A 89 1.16 -13.13 1.79
C LEU A 89 0.23 -13.68 0.70
N THR A 90 -0.66 -14.61 1.07
CA THR A 90 -1.64 -15.20 0.14
C THR A 90 -2.68 -14.18 -0.32
N GLU A 91 -3.26 -13.39 0.59
CA GLU A 91 -4.20 -12.32 0.20
C GLU A 91 -3.51 -11.26 -0.66
N LEU A 92 -2.26 -10.91 -0.33
CA LEU A 92 -1.49 -9.96 -1.12
C LEU A 92 -1.23 -10.49 -2.54
N GLU A 93 -0.85 -11.76 -2.70
CA GLU A 93 -0.67 -12.41 -4.00
C GLU A 93 -1.97 -12.34 -4.83
N GLN A 94 -3.12 -12.67 -4.23
CA GLN A 94 -4.42 -12.65 -4.90
C GLN A 94 -4.80 -11.24 -5.37
N ILE A 95 -4.65 -10.22 -4.50
CA ILE A 95 -4.96 -8.83 -4.84
C ILE A 95 -4.03 -8.31 -5.94
N LEU A 96 -2.73 -8.66 -5.89
CA LEU A 96 -1.79 -8.26 -6.94
C LEU A 96 -2.19 -8.83 -8.30
N LEU A 97 -2.61 -10.10 -8.37
CA LEU A 97 -3.07 -10.70 -9.63
C LEU A 97 -4.33 -10.01 -10.18
N GLN A 98 -5.24 -9.58 -9.30
CA GLN A 98 -6.42 -8.79 -9.70
C GLN A 98 -6.01 -7.43 -10.28
N VAL A 99 -5.07 -6.73 -9.63
CA VAL A 99 -4.58 -5.42 -10.08
C VAL A 99 -3.83 -5.52 -11.41
N VAL A 100 -3.03 -6.58 -11.60
CA VAL A 100 -2.31 -6.83 -12.86
C VAL A 100 -3.26 -7.14 -14.02
N GLY A 101 -4.44 -7.69 -13.74
CA GLY A 101 -5.46 -8.00 -14.75
C GLY A 101 -6.42 -6.85 -15.09
N ALA A 102 -6.33 -5.70 -14.41
CA ALA A 102 -7.22 -4.55 -14.58
C ALA A 102 -6.67 -3.49 -15.56
#